data_AF-C5LUV7-F1
#
_entry.id   AF-C5LUV7-F1
#
_cell.length_a   1.000
_cell.length_b   1.000
_cell.length_c   1.000
_cell.angle_alpha   90.00
_cell.angle_beta   90.00
_cell.angle_gamma   90.00
#
_symmetry.space_group_name_H-M   'P 1'
#
loop_
_entity.id
_entity.type
_entity.pdbx_description
1 polymer ?
#
loop_
_entity_poly.entity_id
_entity_poly.type
_entity_poly.pdbx_seq_one_letter_code
_entity_poly.pdbx_strand_id
1 'polypeptide(L)'
;MVAMEEGVIRLFFWFFESRSDPAQDPLVLWLNGGPGCSSMTGLFHENGPCKANDDGTDTELNPYSWNTRANLLFVDQPAGVGFADGPLVTNGSFEAADDLYMALQEFFAKHKQYRDKDFYITGESYAGNSIVRRCAGTSIEHSGHYIPAIAHKIWRENTRGTEPNINLRGLAIGNGWMNAAVQ
;
A
#
# COMPACT_ATOMS: atom_id res chain seq x y z
N MET A 1 3.07 0.01 30.14
CA MET A 1 4.07 0.25 29.09
C MET A 1 4.56 -1.12 28.66
N VAL A 2 3.97 -1.70 27.62
CA VAL A 2 4.41 -2.99 27.10
C VAL A 2 5.62 -2.69 26.23
N ALA A 3 6.78 -3.22 26.60
CA ALA A 3 7.98 -3.15 25.78
C ALA A 3 7.68 -3.86 24.46
N MET A 4 7.79 -3.12 23.36
CA MET A 4 7.69 -3.68 22.00
C MET A 4 8.96 -4.50 21.76
N GLU A 5 8.84 -5.75 21.32
CA GLU A 5 10.00 -6.55 20.92
C GLU A 5 10.78 -5.84 19.80
N GLU A 6 12.06 -5.57 20.03
CA GLU A 6 12.97 -4.98 19.05
C GLU A 6 13.08 -5.91 17.83
N GLY A 7 12.87 -5.35 16.61
CA GLY A 7 13.07 -6.06 15.34
C GLY A 7 11.80 -6.58 14.65
N VAL A 8 10.62 -6.43 15.24
CA VAL A 8 9.34 -6.84 14.60
C VAL A 8 8.81 -5.73 13.70
N ILE A 9 8.53 -6.07 12.43
CA ILE A 9 7.88 -5.17 11.46
C ILE A 9 6.36 -5.30 11.60
N ARG A 10 5.67 -4.16 11.72
CA ARG A 10 4.21 -4.06 11.81
C ARG A 10 3.73 -3.00 10.84
N LEU A 11 3.13 -3.43 9.73
CA LEU A 11 2.48 -2.51 8.80
C LEU A 11 1.05 -2.22 9.27
N PHE A 12 0.64 -0.96 9.13
CA PHE A 12 -0.73 -0.56 9.41
C PHE A 12 -1.55 -0.57 8.12
N PHE A 13 -2.79 -1.07 8.21
CA PHE A 13 -3.73 -1.00 7.10
C PHE A 13 -5.08 -0.48 7.56
N TRP A 14 -5.79 0.17 6.64
CA TRP A 14 -7.19 0.50 6.79
C TRP A 14 -7.97 -0.01 5.58
N PHE A 15 -8.95 -0.86 5.84
CA PHE A 15 -9.75 -1.55 4.83
C PHE A 15 -11.19 -1.03 4.82
N PHE A 16 -11.74 -0.85 3.62
CA PHE A 16 -13.12 -0.44 3.41
C PHE A 16 -13.76 -1.28 2.32
N GLU A 17 -14.93 -1.83 2.64
CA GLU A 17 -15.72 -2.58 1.66
C GLU A 17 -16.29 -1.65 0.57
N SER A 18 -16.56 -2.25 -0.59
CA SER A 18 -17.30 -1.59 -1.65
C SER A 18 -18.71 -1.22 -1.18
N ARG A 19 -19.17 -0.04 -1.59
CA ARG A 19 -20.55 0.45 -1.42
C ARG A 19 -21.52 -0.14 -2.45
N SER A 20 -21.01 -0.79 -3.50
CA SER A 20 -21.82 -1.42 -4.55
C SER A 20 -22.11 -2.89 -4.21
N ASP A 21 -21.18 -3.80 -4.50
CA ASP A 21 -21.30 -5.20 -4.12
C ASP A 21 -19.94 -5.70 -3.61
N PRO A 22 -19.68 -5.65 -2.30
CA PRO A 22 -18.37 -6.02 -1.76
C PRO A 22 -18.01 -7.49 -1.99
N ALA A 23 -18.98 -8.38 -2.27
CA ALA A 23 -18.74 -9.79 -2.57
C ALA A 23 -18.33 -10.03 -4.03
N GLN A 24 -18.77 -9.20 -4.98
CA GLN A 24 -18.39 -9.30 -6.40
C GLN A 24 -17.31 -8.32 -6.83
N ASP A 25 -17.25 -7.14 -6.22
CA ASP A 25 -16.33 -6.07 -6.59
C ASP A 25 -14.87 -6.43 -6.27
N PRO A 26 -13.90 -5.91 -7.05
CA PRO A 26 -12.49 -6.23 -6.89
C PRO A 26 -11.91 -5.73 -5.56
N LEU A 27 -10.72 -6.21 -5.22
CA LEU A 27 -9.89 -5.67 -4.14
C LEU A 27 -8.78 -4.80 -4.74
N VAL A 28 -8.69 -3.57 -4.26
CA VAL A 28 -7.71 -2.59 -4.74
C VAL A 28 -6.83 -2.16 -3.59
N LEU A 29 -5.53 -2.43 -3.69
CA LEU A 29 -4.51 -1.90 -2.81
C LEU A 29 -4.15 -0.48 -3.27
N TRP A 30 -4.11 0.47 -2.33
CA TRP A 30 -3.63 1.82 -2.54
C TRP A 30 -2.36 2.09 -1.74
N LEU A 31 -1.35 2.63 -2.42
CA LEU A 31 -0.07 3.04 -1.85
C LEU A 31 0.23 4.50 -2.23
N ASN A 32 0.40 5.38 -1.25
CA ASN A 32 0.97 6.70 -1.52
C ASN A 32 2.50 6.61 -1.68
N GLY A 33 3.06 7.64 -2.32
CA GLY A 33 4.50 7.81 -2.54
C GLY A 33 5.23 8.58 -1.43
N GLY A 34 5.94 9.64 -1.81
CA GLY A 34 6.90 10.39 -0.98
C GLY A 34 8.35 10.22 -1.42
N PRO A 35 9.01 9.08 -1.13
CA PRO A 35 8.53 7.99 -0.28
C PRO A 35 8.53 8.36 1.21
N GLY A 36 7.84 7.55 2.01
CA GLY A 36 7.66 7.82 3.43
C GLY A 36 6.38 8.59 3.76
N CYS A 37 5.51 8.83 2.77
CA CYS A 37 4.19 9.40 3.02
C CYS A 37 3.21 8.28 3.35
N SER A 38 2.39 8.52 4.37
CA SER A 38 1.32 7.60 4.75
C SER A 38 0.26 7.49 3.65
N SER A 39 -0.23 6.27 3.44
CA SER A 39 -1.37 6.00 2.56
C SER A 39 -2.70 6.53 3.12
N MET A 40 -2.70 6.98 4.38
CA MET A 40 -3.81 7.73 4.96
C MET A 40 -4.01 9.09 4.28
N THR A 41 -2.98 9.61 3.61
CA THR A 41 -3.10 10.79 2.74
C THR A 41 -4.13 10.53 1.64
N GLY A 42 -3.98 9.43 0.89
CA GLY A 42 -4.95 9.08 -0.15
C GLY A 42 -6.32 8.72 0.39
N LEU A 43 -6.37 8.10 1.57
CA LEU A 43 -7.61 7.81 2.26
C LEU A 43 -8.42 9.10 2.54
N PHE A 44 -7.80 10.12 3.14
CA PHE A 44 -8.52 11.31 3.60
C PHE A 44 -8.54 12.49 2.62
N HIS A 45 -7.68 12.50 1.59
CA HIS A 45 -7.57 13.65 0.68
C HIS A 45 -7.80 13.30 -0.79
N GLU A 46 -7.80 12.03 -1.17
CA GLU A 46 -7.87 11.62 -2.58
C GLU A 46 -9.11 10.75 -2.87
N ASN A 47 -8.94 9.43 -2.81
CA ASN A 47 -9.88 8.44 -3.33
C ASN A 47 -10.57 7.62 -2.24
N GLY A 48 -10.24 7.84 -0.96
CA GLY A 48 -10.88 7.14 0.14
C GLY A 48 -12.33 7.55 0.40
N PRO A 49 -13.02 6.85 1.31
CA PRO A 49 -14.47 6.93 1.48
C PRO A 49 -14.96 8.27 2.00
N CYS A 50 -14.17 8.94 2.81
CA CYS A 50 -14.47 10.22 3.43
C CYS A 50 -13.26 11.15 3.35
N LYS A 51 -13.50 12.44 3.33
CA LYS A 51 -12.47 13.48 3.41
C LYS A 51 -12.42 14.06 4.81
N ALA A 52 -11.23 14.32 5.33
CA ALA A 52 -11.11 15.10 6.56
C ALA A 52 -11.62 16.52 6.32
N ASN A 53 -12.37 17.08 7.26
CA ASN A 53 -12.77 18.48 7.21
C ASN A 53 -11.59 19.41 7.57
N ASP A 54 -11.71 20.70 7.24
CA ASP A 54 -10.60 21.66 7.35
C ASP A 54 -10.09 21.85 8.79
N ASP A 55 -10.93 21.67 9.81
CA ASP A 55 -10.55 21.79 11.22
C ASP A 55 -10.06 20.47 11.85
N GLY A 56 -10.11 19.37 11.10
CA GLY A 56 -9.65 18.04 11.52
C GLY A 56 -10.50 17.38 12.61
N THR A 57 -11.73 17.85 12.84
CA THR A 57 -12.61 17.33 13.90
C THR A 57 -13.65 16.32 13.40
N ASP A 58 -13.92 16.26 12.09
CA ASP A 58 -14.89 15.35 11.48
C ASP A 58 -14.48 14.94 10.06
N THR A 59 -15.27 14.08 9.43
CA THR A 59 -15.09 13.67 8.03
C THR A 59 -16.38 13.84 7.23
N GLU A 60 -16.23 14.27 5.98
CA GLU A 60 -17.33 14.38 5.04
C GLU A 60 -17.29 13.24 4.02
N LEU A 61 -18.46 12.72 3.64
CA LEU A 61 -18.55 11.65 2.65
C LEU A 61 -17.93 12.08 1.32
N ASN A 62 -17.01 11.28 0.77
CA ASN A 62 -16.50 11.49 -0.57
C ASN A 62 -17.45 10.86 -1.60
N PRO A 63 -18.19 11.64 -2.40
CA PRO A 63 -19.12 11.10 -3.40
C PRO A 63 -18.41 10.43 -4.57
N TYR A 64 -17.12 10.72 -4.77
CA TYR A 64 -16.28 10.17 -5.84
C TYR A 64 -15.26 9.14 -5.34
N SER A 65 -15.47 8.59 -4.13
CA SER A 65 -14.57 7.56 -3.60
C SER A 65 -14.51 6.36 -4.53
N TRP A 66 -13.33 5.76 -4.63
CA TRP A 66 -13.16 4.51 -5.37
C TRP A 66 -13.90 3.34 -4.71
N ASN A 67 -14.23 3.44 -3.42
CA ASN A 67 -15.03 2.41 -2.76
C ASN A 67 -16.50 2.42 -3.18
N THR A 68 -16.90 3.28 -4.13
CA THR A 68 -18.17 3.15 -4.83
C THR A 68 -18.24 1.89 -5.71
N ARG A 69 -17.08 1.31 -6.10
CA ARG A 69 -16.99 0.17 -7.04
C ARG A 69 -15.90 -0.85 -6.70
N ALA A 70 -15.23 -0.72 -5.56
CA ALA A 70 -14.13 -1.60 -5.18
C ALA A 70 -14.01 -1.70 -3.65
N ASN A 71 -13.47 -2.81 -3.18
CA ASN A 71 -12.96 -2.92 -1.83
C ASN A 71 -11.58 -2.25 -1.79
N LEU A 72 -11.37 -1.27 -0.91
CA LEU A 72 -10.13 -0.50 -0.83
C LEU A 72 -9.30 -0.92 0.38
N LEU A 73 -8.03 -1.18 0.14
CA LEU A 73 -7.03 -1.48 1.15
C LEU A 73 -5.94 -0.41 1.09
N PHE A 74 -5.88 0.45 2.10
CA PHE A 74 -4.81 1.45 2.26
C PHE A 74 -3.76 0.88 3.21
N VAL A 75 -2.49 0.90 2.82
CA VAL A 75 -1.40 0.36 3.64
C VAL A 75 -0.31 1.39 3.83
N ASP A 76 0.03 1.65 5.10
CA ASP A 76 1.24 2.40 5.44
C ASP A 76 2.45 1.49 5.32
N GLN A 77 3.35 1.84 4.41
CA GLN A 77 4.58 1.11 4.14
C GLN A 77 5.64 2.06 3.57
N PRO A 78 6.94 1.78 3.74
CA PRO A 78 7.52 0.70 4.57
C PRO A 78 7.36 0.93 6.09
N ALA A 79 7.96 0.07 6.92
CA ALA A 79 8.05 0.29 8.36
C ALA A 79 8.62 1.68 8.69
N GLY A 80 8.02 2.36 9.67
CA GLY A 80 8.35 3.74 10.04
C GLY A 80 7.56 4.82 9.29
N VAL A 81 6.63 4.44 8.39
CA VAL A 81 5.73 5.35 7.67
C VAL A 81 4.36 5.40 8.35
N GLY A 82 3.84 6.60 8.60
CA GLY A 82 2.50 6.78 9.17
C GLY A 82 2.35 6.02 10.50
N PHE A 83 1.45 5.05 10.52
CA PHE A 83 1.21 4.17 11.67
C PHE A 83 1.99 2.84 11.63
N ALA A 84 2.78 2.60 10.58
CA ALA A 84 3.65 1.43 10.50
C ALA A 84 4.88 1.58 11.40
N ASP A 85 5.23 0.49 12.08
CA ASP A 85 6.30 0.45 13.09
C ASP A 85 7.28 -0.69 12.82
N GLY A 86 8.52 -0.55 13.29
CA GLY A 86 9.58 -1.53 13.12
C GLY A 86 10.90 -0.94 12.62
N PRO A 87 11.92 -1.79 12.42
CA PRO A 87 13.20 -1.37 11.87
C PRO A 87 13.00 -0.75 10.47
N LEU A 88 13.74 0.34 10.21
CA LEU A 88 13.67 1.02 8.92
C LEU A 88 14.23 0.12 7.82
N VAL A 89 13.55 0.13 6.66
CA VAL A 89 14.05 -0.50 5.43
C VAL A 89 15.38 0.15 5.02
N THR A 90 16.40 -0.68 4.79
CA THR A 90 17.76 -0.21 4.46
C THR A 90 18.19 -0.59 3.05
N ASN A 91 17.50 -1.53 2.41
CA ASN A 91 17.84 -2.13 1.12
C ASN A 91 16.81 -1.82 0.01
N GLY A 92 16.14 -0.67 0.11
CA GLY A 92 15.25 -0.14 -0.92
C GLY A 92 13.96 -0.96 -1.13
N SER A 93 13.38 -0.87 -2.33
CA SER A 93 12.01 -1.33 -2.58
C SER A 93 11.80 -2.83 -2.56
N PHE A 94 12.86 -3.63 -2.77
CA PHE A 94 12.73 -5.08 -2.73
C PHE A 94 12.48 -5.58 -1.30
N GLU A 95 13.17 -5.01 -0.32
CA GLU A 95 12.92 -5.29 1.10
C GLU A 95 11.51 -4.83 1.49
N ALA A 96 11.12 -3.59 1.13
CA ALA A 96 9.76 -3.10 1.38
C ALA A 96 8.67 -3.96 0.71
N ALA A 97 8.94 -4.50 -0.48
CA ALA A 97 8.03 -5.40 -1.18
C ALA A 97 7.94 -6.78 -0.51
N ASP A 98 9.03 -7.28 0.08
CA ASP A 98 9.01 -8.52 0.86
C ASP A 98 8.13 -8.34 2.11
N ASP A 99 8.28 -7.24 2.85
CA ASP A 99 7.46 -6.93 4.03
C ASP A 99 5.98 -6.77 3.69
N LEU A 100 5.67 -5.99 2.65
CA LEU A 100 4.30 -5.78 2.18
C LEU A 100 3.69 -7.09 1.67
N TYR A 101 4.46 -7.94 0.99
CA TYR A 101 3.98 -9.25 0.57
C TYR A 101 3.61 -10.12 1.77
N MET A 102 4.42 -10.14 2.82
CA MET A 102 4.10 -10.89 4.04
C MET A 102 2.82 -10.36 4.70
N ALA A 103 2.65 -9.05 4.79
CA ALA A 103 1.42 -8.44 5.29
C ALA A 103 0.19 -8.79 4.43
N LEU A 104 0.33 -8.84 3.10
CA LEU A 104 -0.74 -9.27 2.20
C LEU A 104 -1.08 -10.76 2.39
N GLN A 105 -0.08 -11.62 2.54
CA GLN A 105 -0.29 -13.04 2.83
C GLN A 105 -1.10 -13.22 4.12
N GLU A 106 -0.77 -12.47 5.18
CA GLU A 106 -1.54 -12.47 6.43
C GLU A 106 -2.96 -11.94 6.25
N PHE A 107 -3.13 -10.84 5.51
CA PHE A 107 -4.42 -10.26 5.20
C PHE A 107 -5.32 -11.28 4.48
N PHE A 108 -4.84 -11.91 3.41
CA PHE A 108 -5.59 -12.94 2.67
C PHE A 108 -5.77 -14.23 3.48
N ALA A 109 -4.83 -14.57 4.36
CA ALA A 109 -4.97 -15.70 5.27
C ALA A 109 -6.17 -15.50 6.22
N LYS A 110 -6.30 -14.30 6.79
CA LYS A 110 -7.35 -13.91 7.74
C LYS A 110 -8.68 -13.60 7.08
N HIS A 111 -8.68 -12.90 5.94
CA HIS A 111 -9.87 -12.44 5.22
C HIS A 111 -10.10 -13.29 3.96
N LYS A 112 -10.45 -14.56 4.17
CA LYS A 112 -10.52 -15.58 3.12
C LYS A 112 -11.49 -15.24 1.98
N GLN A 113 -12.54 -14.46 2.28
CA GLN A 113 -13.53 -14.02 1.30
C GLN A 113 -12.97 -13.12 0.19
N TYR A 114 -11.75 -12.59 0.34
CA TYR A 114 -11.11 -11.76 -0.67
C TYR A 114 -10.08 -12.50 -1.53
N ARG A 115 -9.75 -13.77 -1.25
CA ARG A 115 -8.66 -14.50 -1.92
C ARG A 115 -8.86 -14.66 -3.43
N ASP A 116 -10.08 -14.98 -3.83
CA ASP A 116 -10.40 -15.27 -5.24
C ASP A 116 -10.76 -14.00 -6.04
N LYS A 117 -10.84 -12.85 -5.37
CA LYS A 117 -11.18 -11.59 -6.03
C LYS A 117 -10.05 -11.15 -6.95
N ASP A 118 -10.43 -10.47 -8.01
CA ASP A 118 -9.49 -9.73 -8.83
C ASP A 118 -8.80 -8.67 -7.96
N PHE A 119 -7.47 -8.76 -7.87
CA PHE A 119 -6.64 -7.90 -7.06
C PHE A 119 -5.85 -6.92 -7.94
N TYR A 120 -5.93 -5.63 -7.61
CA TYR A 120 -5.21 -4.57 -8.30
C TYR A 120 -4.31 -3.82 -7.34
N ILE A 121 -3.12 -3.44 -7.79
CA ILE A 121 -2.19 -2.63 -7.02
C ILE A 121 -2.13 -1.25 -7.64
N THR A 122 -2.46 -0.25 -6.85
CA THR A 122 -2.60 1.13 -7.30
C THR A 122 -1.87 2.07 -6.37
N GLY A 123 -1.57 3.27 -6.86
CA GLY A 123 -0.93 4.29 -6.06
C GLY A 123 -0.43 5.44 -6.92
N GLU A 124 0.24 6.39 -6.28
CA GLU A 124 0.64 7.64 -6.91
C GLU A 124 2.07 8.10 -6.57
N SER A 125 2.62 8.99 -7.41
CA SER A 125 3.90 9.67 -7.17
C SER A 125 5.05 8.65 -7.01
N TYR A 126 5.82 8.74 -5.93
CA TYR A 126 6.82 7.75 -5.54
C TYR A 126 6.20 6.38 -5.14
N ALA A 127 4.90 6.10 -5.24
CA ALA A 127 4.47 4.70 -5.33
C ALA A 127 5.12 4.01 -6.55
N GLY A 128 5.54 4.82 -7.53
CA GLY A 128 6.44 4.46 -8.61
C GLY A 128 7.94 4.50 -8.30
N ASN A 129 8.48 4.97 -7.17
CA ASN A 129 9.94 5.05 -6.88
C ASN A 129 10.25 4.96 -5.36
N SER A 130 11.46 4.65 -4.94
CA SER A 130 11.85 4.57 -3.54
C SER A 130 13.19 5.26 -3.41
N ILE A 131 13.17 6.47 -2.91
CA ILE A 131 14.33 7.04 -2.22
C ILE A 131 13.92 7.17 -0.77
N VAL A 132 14.14 6.17 0.08
CA VAL A 132 13.84 6.27 1.53
C VAL A 132 14.67 7.40 2.12
N ARG A 133 14.14 8.61 2.00
CA ARG A 133 14.58 9.83 2.63
C ARG A 133 13.55 10.04 3.71
N ARG A 134 14.01 10.18 4.96
CA ARG A 134 13.23 10.97 5.92
C ARG A 134 12.80 12.26 5.19
N CYS A 135 11.68 12.86 5.62
CA CYS A 135 11.45 14.31 5.44
C CYS A 135 12.58 15.19 6.06
N ALA A 136 13.74 14.60 6.43
CA ALA A 136 14.92 15.17 7.04
C ALA A 136 16.25 14.63 6.42
N GLY A 137 16.37 14.60 5.09
CA GLY A 137 17.62 15.05 4.45
C GLY A 137 18.80 14.10 4.19
N THR A 138 18.68 12.76 4.24
CA THR A 138 19.80 11.87 3.87
C THR A 138 19.46 10.94 2.71
N SER A 139 20.23 11.05 1.62
CA SER A 139 20.11 10.26 0.39
C SER A 139 20.46 8.79 0.63
N ILE A 140 19.56 7.87 0.29
CA ILE A 140 19.90 6.49 -0.04
C ILE A 140 19.47 6.27 -1.49
N GLU A 141 20.45 6.08 -2.36
CA GLU A 141 20.29 5.90 -3.81
C GLU A 141 20.00 4.43 -4.12
N HIS A 142 18.74 4.01 -3.98
CA HIS A 142 18.24 2.77 -4.58
C HIS A 142 16.81 3.00 -5.08
N SER A 143 16.68 3.71 -6.21
CA SER A 143 15.42 3.97 -6.90
C SER A 143 14.74 2.66 -7.30
N GLY A 144 13.79 2.18 -6.50
CA GLY A 144 12.96 1.04 -6.87
C GLY A 144 11.48 1.41 -6.81
N HIS A 145 10.67 0.82 -7.68
CA HIS A 145 9.28 1.22 -7.81
C HIS A 145 8.42 0.36 -6.88
N TYR A 146 7.73 0.93 -5.86
CA TYR A 146 6.96 0.12 -4.90
C TYR A 146 5.97 -0.79 -5.61
N ILE A 147 5.16 -0.26 -6.53
CA ILE A 147 4.12 -1.01 -7.25
C ILE A 147 4.72 -2.13 -8.13
N PRO A 148 5.69 -1.89 -9.03
CA PRO A 148 6.38 -2.96 -9.76
C PRO A 148 7.11 -3.96 -8.87
N ALA A 149 7.72 -3.54 -7.76
CA ALA A 149 8.46 -4.43 -6.87
C ALA A 149 7.52 -5.43 -6.18
N ILE A 150 6.40 -4.95 -5.61
CA ILE A 150 5.40 -5.84 -5.00
C ILE A 150 4.71 -6.72 -6.04
N ALA A 151 4.42 -6.19 -7.24
CA ALA A 151 3.83 -6.97 -8.32
C ALA A 151 4.76 -8.12 -8.76
N HIS A 152 6.04 -7.84 -8.93
CA HIS A 152 7.05 -8.84 -9.26
C HIS A 152 7.20 -9.89 -8.15
N LYS A 153 7.19 -9.46 -6.88
CA LYS A 153 7.21 -10.35 -5.72
C LYS A 153 5.99 -11.30 -5.72
N ILE A 154 4.78 -10.78 -5.89
CA ILE A 154 3.56 -11.59 -5.97
C ILE A 154 3.65 -12.61 -7.11
N TRP A 155 4.01 -12.16 -8.32
CA TRP A 155 4.15 -13.05 -9.47
C TRP A 155 5.14 -14.19 -9.20
N ARG A 156 6.30 -13.87 -8.61
CA ARG A 156 7.34 -14.84 -8.27
C ARG A 156 6.83 -15.89 -7.28
N GLU A 157 6.17 -15.46 -6.21
CA GLU A 157 5.71 -16.39 -5.17
C GLU A 157 4.50 -17.22 -5.62
N ASN A 158 3.58 -16.64 -6.41
CA ASN A 158 2.52 -17.40 -7.06
C ASN A 158 3.08 -18.49 -7.99
N THR A 159 4.12 -18.18 -8.76
CA THR A 159 4.80 -19.15 -9.65
C THR A 159 5.48 -20.28 -8.87
N ARG A 160 5.91 -20.01 -7.63
CA ARG A 160 6.48 -21.01 -6.73
C ARG A 160 5.43 -21.89 -6.04
N GLY A 161 4.15 -21.54 -6.16
CA GLY A 161 3.06 -22.24 -5.46
C GLY A 161 2.94 -21.85 -3.99
N THR A 162 3.40 -20.66 -3.60
CA THR A 162 3.18 -20.13 -2.25
C THR A 162 1.69 -19.80 -2.07
N GLU A 163 1.11 -20.24 -0.95
CA GLU A 163 -0.30 -20.02 -0.62
C GLU A 163 -0.47 -19.05 0.57
N PRO A 164 -1.52 -18.19 0.57
CA PRO A 164 -2.54 -18.06 -0.45
C PRO A 164 -2.03 -17.44 -1.75
N ASN A 165 -2.44 -18.01 -2.89
CA ASN A 165 -2.24 -17.37 -4.19
C ASN A 165 -2.97 -16.01 -4.24
N ILE A 166 -2.28 -14.96 -4.71
CA ILE A 166 -2.87 -13.63 -4.85
C ILE A 166 -3.26 -13.42 -6.32
N ASN A 167 -4.55 -13.30 -6.63
CA ASN A 167 -5.07 -13.14 -7.98
C ASN A 167 -4.83 -11.72 -8.55
N LEU A 168 -3.56 -11.36 -8.77
CA LEU A 168 -3.13 -10.07 -9.31
C LEU A 168 -3.54 -9.94 -10.78
N ARG A 169 -4.40 -8.95 -11.08
CA ARG A 169 -4.93 -8.69 -12.43
C ARG A 169 -4.34 -7.48 -13.13
N GLY A 170 -3.85 -6.50 -12.38
CA GLY A 170 -3.33 -5.28 -12.98
C GLY A 170 -2.72 -4.30 -11.99
N LEU A 171 -2.04 -3.31 -12.56
CA LEU A 171 -1.35 -2.24 -11.84
C LEU A 171 -1.82 -0.89 -12.39
N ALA A 172 -1.96 0.13 -11.54
CA ALA A 172 -2.18 1.50 -11.97
C ALA A 172 -1.27 2.45 -11.18
N ILE A 173 -0.55 3.33 -11.87
CA ILE A 173 0.40 4.26 -11.25
C ILE A 173 0.06 5.68 -11.71
N GLY A 174 -0.54 6.47 -10.82
CA GLY A 174 -0.85 7.87 -11.07
C GLY A 174 0.39 8.75 -10.91
N ASN A 175 0.69 9.58 -11.91
CA ASN A 175 1.80 10.56 -11.84
C ASN A 175 3.13 9.97 -11.34
N GLY A 176 3.41 8.72 -11.72
CA GLY A 176 4.53 7.95 -11.17
C GLY A 176 5.88 8.49 -11.62
N TRP A 177 6.82 8.61 -10.67
CA TRP A 177 8.23 8.76 -11.02
C TRP A 177 8.80 7.35 -11.26
N MET A 178 9.10 7.00 -12.50
CA MET A 178 9.44 5.65 -12.97
C MET A 178 10.80 5.58 -13.68
N ASN A 179 11.25 6.68 -14.27
CA ASN A 179 12.57 6.74 -14.87
C ASN A 179 13.11 8.17 -14.74
N ALA A 180 13.96 8.38 -13.73
CA ALA A 180 14.55 9.68 -13.44
C ALA A 180 15.48 10.21 -14.53
N ALA A 181 15.95 9.36 -15.45
CA ALA A 181 16.77 9.84 -16.57
C ALA A 181 15.93 10.47 -17.69
N VAL A 182 14.61 10.21 -17.73
CA VAL A 182 13.72 10.63 -18.82
C VAL A 182 12.63 11.60 -18.34
N GLN A 183 12.23 11.53 -17.07
CA GLN A 183 11.21 12.39 -16.44
C GLN A 183 11.86 13.52 -15.65
#